data_AF-A0A922IL17-F1
#
_entry.id   AF-A0A922IL17-F1
#
_cell.length_a   1.000
_cell.length_b   1.000
_cell.length_c   1.000
_cell.angle_alpha   90.00
_cell.angle_beta   90.00
_cell.angle_gamma   90.00
#
_symmetry.space_group_name_H-M   'P 1'
#
loop_
_entity.id
_entity.type
_entity.pdbx_description
1 polymer ?
#
loop_
_entity_poly.entity_id
_entity_poly.type
_entity_poly.pdbx_seq_one_letter_code
_entity_poly.pdbx_strand_id
1 'polypeptide(L)'
;MPNSHNVSSKNKGQSHQSLSLRTNKSDKKIQRTTLTPIQSIKKTEYLRAHSRDIEDEVDLKYLSSIPISPIHKHLNSAKTSVPKAESAKNVEFIRRDINFVRANAHMATAPSVKRTGIRRIASLNSLSLNDKTHLTDSNITKSQISHTSRMWPERRLKSGVIPPYLIKMKQKEKERIQKELENQPDPDQPPGHQRMPEEERLNTLELLNKAHTQLSEEFSHLPVRMDTLRIRSRRAEIESRLSELEQAIEIFSKPKVFIKPG
;
A
#
# COMPACT_ATOMS: atom_id res chain seq x y z
N MET A 1 40.29 31.63 73.83
CA MET A 1 41.23 32.67 74.27
C MET A 1 42.56 32.01 74.58
N PRO A 2 43.73 32.60 74.24
CA PRO A 2 43.98 33.74 73.34
C PRO A 2 43.84 33.29 71.86
N ASN A 3 44.89 33.23 71.02
CA ASN A 3 45.32 34.23 70.01
C ASN A 3 45.40 33.53 68.62
N SER A 4 45.32 34.12 67.41
CA SER A 4 45.74 35.39 66.77
C SER A 4 47.07 35.33 65.99
N HIS A 5 46.99 35.65 64.69
CA HIS A 5 47.98 36.25 63.76
C HIS A 5 48.18 35.43 62.46
N ASN A 6 48.53 35.97 61.29
CA ASN A 6 48.43 37.26 60.57
C ASN A 6 49.38 37.14 59.35
N VAL A 7 49.26 38.03 58.36
CA VAL A 7 50.28 38.40 57.34
C VAL A 7 50.42 37.54 56.05
N SER A 8 50.21 38.25 54.91
CA SER A 8 50.82 38.17 53.56
C SER A 8 51.32 36.82 53.00
N SER A 9 51.08 36.51 51.71
CA SER A 9 51.76 37.24 50.62
C SER A 9 51.20 36.98 49.22
N LYS A 10 51.50 37.92 48.31
CA LYS A 10 51.32 37.78 46.85
C LYS A 10 52.22 36.67 46.31
N ASN A 11 51.78 35.93 45.28
CA ASN A 11 52.61 35.79 44.08
C ASN A 11 51.84 35.34 42.82
N LYS A 12 52.43 35.67 41.67
CA LYS A 12 51.89 35.40 40.33
C LYS A 12 52.25 33.99 39.84
N GLY A 13 51.31 33.37 39.13
CA GLY A 13 51.56 32.52 37.97
C GLY A 13 52.14 31.12 38.21
N GLN A 14 51.45 30.11 37.69
CA GLN A 14 51.83 29.51 36.41
C GLN A 14 50.67 28.69 35.82
N SER A 15 50.72 28.52 34.49
CA SER A 15 49.69 27.86 33.69
C SER A 15 49.89 26.35 33.66
N HIS A 16 48.86 25.57 34.02
CA HIS A 16 48.72 24.20 33.52
C HIS A 16 47.32 23.98 32.96
N GLN A 17 47.28 23.54 31.71
CA GLN A 17 46.05 23.24 30.98
C GLN A 17 45.44 21.95 31.52
N SER A 18 44.15 21.95 31.83
CA SER A 18 43.39 20.72 32.11
C SER A 18 42.17 20.63 31.19
N LEU A 19 42.17 19.60 30.33
CA LEU A 19 41.13 19.35 29.35
C LEU A 19 39.86 18.85 30.08
N SER A 20 38.82 19.69 30.11
CA SER A 20 37.52 19.33 30.68
C SER A 20 36.51 19.01 29.57
N LEU A 21 36.27 17.71 29.34
CA LEU A 21 35.25 17.23 28.41
C LEU A 21 33.84 17.63 28.89
N ARG A 22 33.19 18.56 28.18
CA ARG A 22 31.79 18.93 28.46
C ARG A 22 30.84 17.88 27.88
N THR A 23 30.26 17.05 28.74
CA THR A 23 29.13 16.18 28.37
C THR A 23 27.85 17.02 28.28
N ASN A 24 27.39 17.32 27.07
CA ASN A 24 26.10 18.00 26.85
C ASN A 24 24.93 17.04 27.11
N LYS A 25 24.53 16.91 28.37
CA LYS A 25 23.33 16.18 28.77
C LYS A 25 22.09 16.99 28.38
N SER A 26 21.54 16.72 27.19
CA SER A 26 20.27 17.31 26.75
C SER A 26 19.11 16.38 27.10
N ASP A 27 18.52 16.59 28.27
CA ASP A 27 17.29 15.90 28.69
C ASP A 27 16.10 16.41 27.85
N LYS A 28 15.99 15.92 26.61
CA LYS A 28 14.82 16.11 25.75
C LYS A 28 13.66 15.32 26.32
N LYS A 29 12.97 15.91 27.31
CA LYS A 29 11.68 15.42 27.82
C LYS A 29 10.65 15.51 26.67
N ILE A 30 10.52 14.42 25.92
CA ILE A 30 9.49 14.27 24.88
C ILE A 30 8.14 14.36 25.58
N GLN A 31 7.49 15.52 25.47
CA GLN A 31 6.08 15.64 25.81
C GLN A 31 5.31 14.87 24.74
N ARG A 32 4.98 13.61 25.05
CA ARG A 32 4.00 12.86 24.27
C ARG A 32 2.68 13.61 24.39
N THR A 33 2.26 14.27 23.32
CA THR A 33 0.91 14.84 23.24
C THR A 33 -0.08 13.69 23.37
N THR A 34 -0.94 13.78 24.39
CA THR A 34 -2.01 12.81 24.59
C THR A 34 -3.03 13.00 23.47
N LEU A 35 -3.08 12.06 22.53
CA LEU A 35 -4.17 12.02 21.54
C LEU A 35 -5.48 11.83 22.30
N THR A 36 -6.26 12.91 22.38
CA THR A 36 -7.62 12.85 22.93
C THR A 36 -8.48 11.97 22.03
N PRO A 37 -9.31 11.06 22.59
CA PRO A 37 -10.21 10.26 21.77
C PRO A 37 -11.16 11.16 20.98
N ILE A 38 -11.35 10.85 19.69
CA ILE A 38 -12.30 11.53 18.81
C ILE A 38 -13.69 11.41 19.43
N GLN A 39 -14.20 12.50 20.00
CA GLN A 39 -15.55 12.53 20.57
C GLN A 39 -16.57 12.39 19.44
N SER A 40 -17.52 11.46 19.56
CA SER A 40 -18.57 11.28 18.57
C SER A 40 -19.50 12.50 18.57
N ILE A 41 -19.36 13.36 17.57
CA ILE A 41 -20.20 14.55 17.42
C ILE A 41 -21.67 14.10 17.29
N LYS A 42 -22.53 14.60 18.17
CA LYS A 42 -23.97 14.34 18.14
C LYS A 42 -24.51 14.83 16.80
N LYS A 43 -25.28 13.98 16.09
CA LYS A 43 -25.90 14.32 14.80
C LYS A 43 -26.94 15.43 15.00
N THR A 44 -26.54 16.70 14.83
CA THR A 44 -27.49 17.79 14.62
C THR A 44 -28.11 17.64 13.23
N GLU A 45 -29.42 17.83 13.14
CA GLU A 45 -30.23 17.48 11.97
C GLU A 45 -29.89 18.28 10.70
N TYR A 46 -29.31 19.48 10.87
CA TYR A 46 -28.89 20.37 9.79
C TYR A 46 -27.42 20.75 9.93
N LEU A 47 -26.73 20.80 8.78
CA LEU A 47 -25.34 21.28 8.66
C LEU A 47 -25.30 22.81 8.75
N ARG A 48 -24.51 23.33 9.68
CA ARG A 48 -24.24 24.77 9.82
C ARG A 48 -22.94 25.12 9.07
N ALA A 49 -22.86 26.33 8.51
CA ALA A 49 -21.59 26.86 7.98
C ALA A 49 -20.48 26.75 9.05
N HIS A 50 -19.25 26.44 8.63
CA HIS A 50 -18.07 26.27 9.47
C HIS A 50 -18.13 25.15 10.55
N SER A 51 -19.19 24.32 10.59
CA SER A 51 -19.35 23.25 11.59
C SER A 51 -18.42 22.03 11.45
N ARG A 52 -17.54 22.03 10.43
CA ARG A 52 -16.54 20.98 10.17
C ARG A 52 -15.15 21.55 9.90
N ASP A 53 -14.99 22.85 10.09
CA ASP A 53 -13.70 23.50 9.92
C ASP A 53 -12.88 23.16 11.17
N ILE A 54 -11.69 22.61 10.97
CA ILE A 54 -10.80 22.24 12.05
C ILE A 54 -10.14 23.54 12.52
N GLU A 55 -10.51 24.04 13.71
CA GLU A 55 -9.97 25.28 14.30
C GLU A 55 -8.51 25.17 14.78
N ASP A 56 -7.79 24.13 14.35
CA ASP A 56 -6.35 24.03 14.58
C ASP A 56 -5.62 24.89 13.54
N GLU A 57 -4.94 25.95 14.01
CA GLU A 57 -3.94 26.63 13.19
C GLU A 57 -2.87 25.60 12.78
N VAL A 58 -2.95 25.13 11.53
CA VAL A 58 -1.98 24.19 10.97
C VAL A 58 -0.65 24.92 10.82
N ASP A 59 0.18 24.89 11.86
CA ASP A 59 1.46 25.60 11.90
C ASP A 59 2.32 25.17 10.71
N LEU A 60 2.40 26.03 9.69
CA LEU A 60 3.05 25.71 8.41
C LEU A 60 4.53 25.35 8.60
N LYS A 61 5.14 25.77 9.73
CA LYS A 61 6.48 25.39 10.15
C LYS A 61 6.59 23.87 10.36
N TYR A 62 5.58 23.24 10.96
CA TYR A 62 5.56 21.79 11.13
C TYR A 62 5.49 21.06 9.79
N LEU A 63 4.61 21.48 8.88
CA LEU A 63 4.52 20.91 7.53
C LEU A 63 5.84 21.05 6.75
N SER A 64 6.55 22.17 6.90
CA SER A 64 7.86 22.39 6.28
C SER A 64 8.98 21.45 6.79
N SER A 65 8.79 20.85 7.98
CA SER A 65 9.74 19.90 8.57
C SER A 65 9.51 18.45 8.13
N ILE A 66 8.41 18.16 7.44
CA ILE A 66 8.10 16.82 6.94
C ILE A 66 8.91 16.58 5.65
N PRO A 67 9.80 15.57 5.60
CA PRO A 67 10.62 15.32 4.42
C PRO A 67 9.74 14.83 3.26
N ILE A 68 9.67 15.62 2.19
CA ILE A 68 8.90 15.30 0.99
C ILE A 68 9.63 14.19 0.22
N SER A 69 9.07 12.97 0.22
CA SER A 69 9.56 11.88 -0.61
C SER A 69 9.41 12.23 -2.10
N PRO A 70 10.46 12.11 -2.93
CA PRO A 70 10.40 12.49 -4.34
C PRO A 70 9.43 11.61 -5.12
N ILE A 71 8.42 12.24 -5.74
CA ILE A 71 7.47 11.52 -6.61
C ILE A 71 8.17 11.22 -7.93
N HIS A 72 8.53 9.94 -8.15
CA HIS A 72 9.09 9.44 -9.41
C HIS A 72 8.06 9.48 -10.55
N LYS A 73 7.80 10.68 -11.09
CA LYS A 73 7.04 10.90 -12.32
C LYS A 73 7.94 10.53 -13.50
N HIS A 74 7.72 9.37 -14.10
CA HIS A 74 8.33 9.05 -15.38
C HIS A 74 7.75 9.98 -16.46
N LEU A 75 8.54 10.94 -16.95
CA LEU A 75 8.16 11.69 -18.13
C LEU A 75 8.23 10.75 -19.33
N ASN A 76 7.08 10.52 -19.97
CA ASN A 76 7.01 9.82 -21.26
C ASN A 76 7.59 10.73 -22.36
N SER A 77 8.92 10.77 -22.46
CA SER A 77 9.70 11.61 -23.38
C SER A 77 9.36 11.42 -24.87
N ALA A 78 8.77 10.27 -25.22
CA ALA A 78 8.39 9.89 -26.58
C ALA A 78 7.33 10.79 -27.26
N LYS A 79 6.77 11.81 -26.59
CA LYS A 79 5.65 12.62 -27.11
C LYS A 79 5.91 14.13 -27.24
N THR A 80 7.11 14.61 -26.93
CA THR A 80 7.44 16.05 -26.98
C THR A 80 8.79 16.32 -27.65
N SER A 81 9.00 15.78 -28.86
CA SER A 81 10.07 16.22 -29.75
C SER A 81 9.52 17.28 -30.70
N VAL A 82 9.81 18.56 -30.42
CA VAL A 82 9.64 19.62 -31.41
C VAL A 82 10.72 19.41 -32.48
N PRO A 83 10.39 19.42 -33.79
CA PRO A 83 11.39 19.26 -34.83
C PRO A 83 12.42 20.39 -34.75
N LYS A 84 13.69 20.05 -35.00
CA LYS A 84 14.80 21.00 -34.96
C LYS A 84 14.53 22.15 -35.93
N ALA A 85 14.74 23.41 -35.52
CA ALA A 85 14.33 24.60 -36.29
C ALA A 85 14.85 24.64 -37.75
N GLU A 86 15.94 23.92 -38.03
CA GLU A 86 16.53 23.77 -39.35
C GLU A 86 15.66 22.94 -40.33
N SER A 87 14.75 22.10 -39.84
CA SER A 87 13.85 21.30 -40.70
C SER A 87 12.87 22.17 -41.51
N ALA A 88 12.64 23.41 -41.09
CA ALA A 88 11.81 24.37 -41.83
C ALA A 88 12.50 24.92 -43.10
N LYS A 89 13.83 24.76 -43.24
CA LYS A 89 14.58 25.27 -44.40
C LYS A 89 14.27 24.52 -45.70
N ASN A 90 13.87 23.25 -45.61
CA ASN A 90 13.56 22.38 -46.75
C ASN A 90 12.05 22.08 -46.87
N VAL A 91 11.20 23.07 -46.60
CA VAL A 91 9.76 22.97 -46.91
C VAL A 91 9.55 23.37 -48.36
N GLU A 92 9.62 22.39 -49.27
CA GLU A 92 9.05 22.57 -50.59
C GLU A 92 7.53 22.72 -50.46
N PHE A 93 7.05 23.96 -50.62
CA PHE A 93 5.64 24.21 -50.77
C PHE A 93 5.18 23.55 -52.08
N ILE A 94 4.54 22.38 -51.97
CA ILE A 94 3.82 21.76 -53.07
C ILE A 94 2.59 22.63 -53.39
N ARG A 95 2.84 23.77 -54.05
CA ARG A 95 1.83 24.64 -54.64
C ARG A 95 1.25 23.90 -55.84
N ARG A 96 0.36 22.95 -55.56
CA ARG A 96 -0.65 22.56 -56.52
C ARG A 96 -1.50 23.81 -56.70
N ASP A 97 -1.61 24.31 -57.92
CA ASP A 97 -2.42 25.50 -58.24
C ASP A 97 -3.91 25.15 -58.17
N ILE A 98 -4.39 24.97 -56.93
CA ILE A 98 -5.77 24.64 -56.61
C ILE A 98 -6.60 25.86 -56.96
N ASN A 99 -7.25 25.82 -58.12
CA ASN A 99 -8.27 26.80 -58.48
C ASN A 99 -9.48 26.60 -57.55
N PHE A 100 -9.53 27.37 -56.47
CA PHE A 100 -10.58 27.32 -55.45
C PHE A 100 -11.97 27.57 -56.02
N VAL A 101 -12.10 28.41 -57.06
CA VAL A 101 -13.39 28.65 -57.75
C VAL A 101 -13.89 27.37 -58.41
N ARG A 102 -13.00 26.66 -59.13
CA ARG A 102 -13.31 25.36 -59.78
C ARG A 102 -13.62 24.28 -58.76
N ALA A 103 -12.85 24.20 -57.67
CA ALA A 103 -13.05 23.23 -56.59
C ALA A 103 -14.40 23.46 -55.87
N ASN A 104 -14.72 24.70 -55.52
CA ASN A 104 -15.97 25.07 -54.86
C ASN A 104 -17.18 24.84 -55.78
N ALA A 105 -17.08 25.18 -57.07
CA ALA A 105 -18.13 24.88 -58.06
C ALA A 105 -18.40 23.39 -58.15
N HIS A 106 -17.36 22.55 -58.24
CA HIS A 106 -17.50 21.09 -58.25
C HIS A 106 -18.07 20.56 -56.92
N MET A 107 -17.71 21.13 -55.77
CA MET A 107 -18.32 20.74 -54.48
C MET A 107 -19.79 21.14 -54.35
N ALA A 108 -20.23 22.19 -55.05
CA ALA A 108 -21.62 22.63 -55.07
C ALA A 108 -22.50 21.84 -56.05
N THR A 109 -21.95 21.40 -57.18
CA THR A 109 -22.69 20.62 -58.20
C THR A 109 -22.58 19.11 -58.04
N ALA A 110 -21.59 18.60 -57.30
CA ALA A 110 -21.47 17.17 -57.03
C ALA A 110 -22.73 16.63 -56.31
N PRO A 111 -23.34 15.53 -56.80
CA PRO A 111 -24.49 14.94 -56.15
C PRO A 111 -24.14 14.52 -54.72
N SER A 112 -25.08 14.68 -53.79
CA SER A 112 -24.85 14.50 -52.35
C SER A 112 -24.52 13.04 -52.00
N VAL A 113 -23.23 12.69 -52.10
CA VAL A 113 -22.68 11.47 -51.51
C VAL A 113 -22.79 11.65 -50.00
N LYS A 114 -23.82 10.98 -49.45
CA LYS A 114 -24.29 11.02 -48.05
C LYS A 114 -23.16 11.30 -47.06
N ARG A 115 -22.98 12.57 -46.69
CA ARG A 115 -22.08 12.95 -45.59
C ARG A 115 -22.58 12.26 -44.32
N THR A 116 -21.70 11.49 -43.71
CA THR A 116 -21.99 10.72 -42.51
C THR A 116 -22.33 11.64 -41.34
N GLY A 117 -23.39 11.29 -40.60
CA GLY A 117 -23.52 11.63 -39.17
C GLY A 117 -24.21 12.93 -38.77
N ILE A 118 -24.30 13.97 -39.60
CA ILE A 118 -24.91 15.26 -39.16
C ILE A 118 -26.30 15.47 -39.79
N ARG A 119 -27.32 14.89 -39.16
CA ARG A 119 -28.72 15.25 -39.42
C ARG A 119 -29.01 16.60 -38.76
N ARG A 120 -29.21 17.66 -39.57
CA ARG A 120 -29.89 18.87 -39.08
C ARG A 120 -31.31 18.48 -38.66
N ILE A 121 -31.67 18.77 -37.42
CA ILE A 121 -33.02 18.51 -36.90
C ILE A 121 -33.99 19.48 -37.60
N ALA A 122 -35.09 18.95 -38.14
CA ALA A 122 -36.08 19.77 -38.84
C ALA A 122 -37.03 20.47 -37.85
N SER A 123 -36.55 21.53 -37.21
CA SER A 123 -37.42 22.49 -36.51
C SER A 123 -37.88 23.58 -37.49
N LEU A 124 -39.19 23.84 -37.53
CA LEU A 124 -39.94 24.95 -38.19
C LEU A 124 -40.78 24.64 -39.44
N ASN A 125 -40.68 23.48 -40.11
CA ASN A 125 -41.49 23.19 -41.31
C ASN A 125 -42.71 22.27 -41.09
N SER A 126 -43.09 21.95 -39.84
CA SER A 126 -44.25 21.11 -39.53
C SER A 126 -45.56 21.90 -39.30
N LEU A 127 -45.77 22.97 -40.08
CA LEU A 127 -47.01 23.77 -40.09
C LEU A 127 -47.54 23.92 -41.53
N SER A 128 -47.59 22.81 -42.26
CA SER A 128 -48.40 22.67 -43.47
C SER A 128 -49.55 21.73 -43.17
N LEU A 129 -50.61 22.24 -42.52
CA LEU A 129 -51.90 21.55 -42.53
C LEU A 129 -52.46 21.65 -43.95
N ASN A 130 -52.35 20.56 -44.72
CA ASN A 130 -53.26 20.22 -45.80
C ASN A 130 -52.95 18.80 -46.28
N ASP A 131 -53.51 17.82 -45.57
CA ASP A 131 -53.91 16.55 -46.18
C ASP A 131 -55.00 15.90 -45.31
N LYS A 132 -56.25 16.07 -45.74
CA LYS A 132 -57.40 15.34 -45.18
C LYS A 132 -57.48 13.98 -45.85
N THR A 133 -56.68 13.02 -45.37
CA THR A 133 -56.84 11.61 -45.77
C THR A 133 -57.41 10.78 -44.62
N HIS A 134 -58.28 9.84 -45.00
CA HIS A 134 -59.21 9.16 -44.11
C HIS A 134 -58.49 8.17 -43.19
N LEU A 135 -58.65 8.32 -41.87
CA LEU A 135 -58.09 7.39 -40.89
C LEU A 135 -58.79 6.04 -41.04
N THR A 136 -58.02 4.97 -41.20
CA THR A 136 -58.49 3.58 -41.08
C THR A 136 -57.74 2.91 -39.93
N ASP A 137 -58.49 2.27 -39.04
CA ASP A 137 -57.99 1.75 -37.77
C ASP A 137 -57.15 0.48 -37.94
N SER A 138 -55.84 0.62 -38.18
CA SER A 138 -54.93 -0.54 -38.15
C SER A 138 -53.47 -0.30 -37.77
N ASN A 139 -53.03 0.95 -37.54
CA ASN A 139 -51.61 1.23 -37.27
C ASN A 139 -51.40 2.30 -36.18
N ILE A 140 -51.75 1.98 -34.93
CA ILE A 140 -51.24 2.71 -33.77
C ILE A 140 -49.74 2.44 -33.65
N THR A 141 -48.97 3.33 -34.30
CA THR A 141 -47.54 3.17 -34.44
C THR A 141 -46.81 3.19 -33.09
N LYS A 142 -45.78 2.35 -33.00
CA LYS A 142 -44.76 2.29 -31.92
C LYS A 142 -43.98 3.61 -31.70
N SER A 143 -44.37 4.69 -32.38
CA SER A 143 -43.74 6.02 -32.35
C SER A 143 -44.18 6.88 -31.15
N GLN A 144 -45.43 6.74 -30.70
CA GLN A 144 -46.06 7.66 -29.75
C GLN A 144 -45.58 7.49 -28.30
N ILE A 145 -45.14 6.29 -27.91
CA ILE A 145 -44.58 6.01 -26.57
C ILE A 145 -43.24 6.75 -26.35
N SER A 146 -42.60 7.25 -27.41
CA SER A 146 -41.18 7.61 -27.37
C SER A 146 -40.83 9.01 -26.83
N HIS A 147 -41.80 9.92 -26.63
CA HIS A 147 -41.48 11.33 -26.37
C HIS A 147 -41.27 11.71 -24.89
N THR A 148 -41.95 11.08 -23.94
CA THR A 148 -41.78 11.36 -22.50
C THR A 148 -40.54 10.67 -21.90
N SER A 149 -40.10 9.56 -22.48
CA SER A 149 -38.99 8.74 -21.96
C SER A 149 -37.58 9.28 -22.29
N ARG A 150 -37.44 10.43 -22.98
CA ARG A 150 -36.16 10.92 -23.53
C ARG A 150 -35.47 12.04 -22.73
N MET A 151 -35.97 12.39 -21.54
CA MET A 151 -35.35 13.45 -20.72
C MET A 151 -34.16 12.99 -19.88
N TRP A 152 -33.93 11.68 -19.76
CA TRP A 152 -32.77 11.08 -19.10
C TRP A 152 -32.08 10.09 -20.04
N PRO A 153 -30.73 9.99 -20.04
CA PRO A 153 -30.03 9.00 -20.84
C PRO A 153 -30.44 7.57 -20.46
N GLU A 154 -30.72 6.74 -21.47
CA GLU A 154 -31.08 5.33 -21.29
C GLU A 154 -30.06 4.61 -20.40
N ARG A 155 -30.55 3.80 -19.46
CA ARG A 155 -29.70 3.26 -18.39
C ARG A 155 -28.74 2.22 -18.97
N ARG A 156 -27.47 2.59 -19.15
CA ARG A 156 -26.44 1.76 -19.83
C ARG A 156 -26.21 0.37 -19.21
N LEU A 157 -26.66 0.14 -17.98
CA LEU A 157 -26.61 -1.13 -17.28
C LEU A 157 -28.03 -1.58 -16.94
N LYS A 158 -28.32 -2.87 -17.19
CA LYS A 158 -29.58 -3.50 -16.81
C LYS A 158 -29.80 -3.39 -15.30
N SER A 159 -31.05 -3.17 -14.87
CA SER A 159 -31.41 -3.20 -13.45
C SER A 159 -31.01 -4.53 -12.81
N GLY A 160 -30.55 -4.46 -11.55
CA GLY A 160 -30.05 -5.63 -10.81
C GLY A 160 -28.62 -6.09 -11.14
N VAL A 161 -27.97 -5.57 -12.21
CA VAL A 161 -26.59 -5.95 -12.55
C VAL A 161 -25.59 -5.02 -11.87
N ILE A 162 -24.65 -5.61 -11.12
CA ILE A 162 -23.55 -4.87 -10.46
C ILE A 162 -22.61 -4.30 -11.53
N PRO A 163 -22.30 -2.99 -11.54
CA PRO A 163 -21.33 -2.39 -12.44
C PRO A 163 -19.95 -3.09 -12.39
N PRO A 164 -19.28 -3.28 -13.55
CA PRO A 164 -18.04 -4.05 -13.63
C PRO A 164 -16.88 -3.43 -12.83
N TYR A 165 -16.91 -2.11 -12.57
CA TYR A 165 -15.90 -1.46 -11.74
C TYR A 165 -15.98 -1.90 -10.27
N LEU A 166 -17.17 -2.12 -9.71
CA LEU A 166 -17.35 -2.60 -8.34
C LEU A 166 -16.84 -4.04 -8.17
N ILE A 167 -17.05 -4.89 -9.20
CA ILE A 167 -16.51 -6.26 -9.23
C ILE A 167 -14.98 -6.21 -9.20
N LYS A 168 -14.36 -5.39 -10.07
CA LYS A 168 -12.90 -5.20 -10.12
C LYS A 168 -12.34 -4.61 -8.81
N MET A 169 -13.05 -3.68 -8.18
CA MET A 169 -12.64 -3.13 -6.88
C MET A 169 -12.67 -4.20 -5.78
N LYS A 170 -13.73 -5.03 -5.72
CA LYS A 170 -13.82 -6.14 -4.75
C LYS A 170 -12.74 -7.21 -4.99
N GLN A 171 -12.42 -7.51 -6.25
CA GLN A 171 -11.32 -8.41 -6.61
C GLN A 171 -9.98 -7.85 -6.15
N LYS A 172 -9.68 -6.60 -6.49
CA LYS A 172 -8.44 -5.92 -6.09
C LYS A 172 -8.27 -5.84 -4.56
N GLU A 173 -9.35 -5.60 -3.82
CA GLU A 173 -9.29 -5.59 -2.35
C GLU A 173 -9.05 -7.00 -1.79
N LYS A 174 -9.68 -8.04 -2.36
CA LYS A 174 -9.39 -9.44 -2.00
C LYS A 174 -7.92 -9.79 -2.26
N GLU A 175 -7.37 -9.41 -3.42
CA GLU A 175 -5.95 -9.59 -3.75
C GLU A 175 -5.03 -8.84 -2.78
N ARG A 176 -5.40 -7.63 -2.35
CA ARG A 176 -4.64 -6.86 -1.37
C ARG A 176 -4.62 -7.54 0.00
N ILE A 177 -5.78 -7.97 0.50
CA ILE A 177 -5.91 -8.70 1.77
C ILE A 177 -5.14 -10.03 1.73
N GLN A 178 -5.24 -10.78 0.62
CA GLN A 178 -4.50 -12.02 0.44
C GLN A 178 -2.98 -11.79 0.52
N LYS A 179 -2.47 -10.77 -0.18
CA LYS A 179 -1.05 -10.41 -0.11
C LYS A 179 -0.64 -9.91 1.28
N GLU A 180 -1.50 -9.18 1.97
CA GLU A 180 -1.22 -8.76 3.36
C GLU A 180 -1.06 -9.99 4.27
N LEU A 181 -1.98 -10.97 4.17
CA LEU A 181 -1.94 -12.22 4.94
C LEU A 181 -0.73 -13.11 4.59
N GLU A 182 -0.30 -13.14 3.32
CA GLU A 182 0.88 -13.89 2.87
C GLU A 182 2.21 -13.25 3.33
N ASN A 183 2.24 -11.91 3.46
CA ASN A 183 3.42 -11.19 3.94
C ASN A 183 3.40 -10.94 5.46
N GLN A 184 2.27 -11.15 6.12
CA GLN A 184 2.17 -11.01 7.58
C GLN A 184 3.04 -12.10 8.22
N PRO A 185 4.02 -11.73 9.08
CA PRO A 185 4.82 -12.73 9.77
C PRO A 185 3.91 -13.59 10.65
N ASP A 186 4.27 -14.87 10.79
CA ASP A 186 3.53 -15.83 11.63
C ASP A 186 3.29 -15.20 13.02
N PRO A 187 2.05 -15.13 13.54
CA PRO A 187 1.75 -14.40 14.78
C PRO A 187 2.45 -15.01 16.01
N ASP A 188 2.82 -16.29 15.92
CA ASP A 188 3.57 -17.03 16.94
C ASP A 188 5.10 -16.87 16.81
N GLN A 189 5.61 -16.21 15.76
CA GLN A 189 7.04 -16.07 15.51
C GLN A 189 7.68 -15.09 16.51
N PRO A 190 8.61 -15.54 17.38
CA PRO A 190 9.23 -14.66 18.36
C PRO A 190 10.13 -13.60 17.68
N PRO A 191 10.27 -12.39 18.28
CA PRO A 191 11.11 -11.35 17.71
C PRO A 191 12.57 -11.80 17.60
N GLY A 192 13.21 -11.49 16.48
CA GLY A 192 14.59 -11.89 16.21
C GLY A 192 14.81 -13.40 16.04
N HIS A 193 13.75 -14.19 15.83
CA HIS A 193 13.83 -15.61 15.46
C HIS A 193 13.35 -15.82 14.02
N GLN A 194 13.84 -16.87 13.38
CA GLN A 194 13.49 -17.30 12.03
C GLN A 194 12.92 -18.72 12.06
N ARG A 195 11.93 -19.02 11.21
CA ARG A 195 11.38 -20.37 11.08
C ARG A 195 12.42 -21.31 10.44
N MET A 196 12.65 -22.46 11.05
CA MET A 196 13.46 -23.54 10.51
C MET A 196 12.81 -24.11 9.22
N PRO A 197 13.57 -24.30 8.13
CA PRO A 197 13.12 -25.06 6.96
C PRO A 197 12.65 -26.47 7.34
N GLU A 198 11.66 -27.01 6.62
CA GLU A 198 11.09 -28.31 6.96
C GLU A 198 12.08 -29.47 6.75
N GLU A 199 12.91 -29.42 5.71
CA GLU A 199 13.95 -30.42 5.45
C GLU A 199 14.97 -30.46 6.59
N GLU A 200 15.47 -29.30 7.04
CA GLU A 200 16.40 -29.20 8.17
C GLU A 200 15.77 -29.71 9.48
N ARG A 201 14.49 -29.40 9.73
CA ARG A 201 13.72 -29.89 10.87
C ARG A 201 13.58 -31.42 10.86
N LEU A 202 13.30 -32.01 9.70
CA LEU A 202 13.17 -33.46 9.57
C LEU A 202 14.53 -34.17 9.76
N ASN A 203 15.59 -33.63 9.18
CA ASN A 203 16.95 -34.16 9.34
C ASN A 203 17.44 -34.10 10.80
N THR A 204 17.16 -33.01 11.51
CA THR A 204 17.50 -32.89 12.95
C THR A 204 16.65 -33.83 13.81
N LEU A 205 15.35 -33.96 13.53
CA LEU A 205 14.46 -34.90 14.22
C LEU A 205 14.91 -36.36 14.01
N GLU A 206 15.35 -36.74 12.81
CA GLU A 206 15.87 -38.09 12.53
C GLU A 206 17.16 -38.37 13.32
N LEU A 207 18.08 -37.40 13.37
CA LEU A 207 19.33 -37.49 14.14
C LEU A 207 19.06 -37.65 15.65
N LEU A 208 18.13 -36.87 16.20
CA LEU A 208 17.74 -36.96 17.61
C LEU A 208 17.11 -38.31 17.95
N ASN A 209 16.21 -38.82 17.09
CA ASN A 209 15.62 -40.14 17.27
C ASN A 209 16.68 -41.26 17.26
N LYS A 210 17.67 -41.19 16.35
CA LYS A 210 18.79 -42.15 16.30
C LYS A 210 19.63 -42.12 17.58
N ALA A 211 19.96 -40.93 18.09
CA ALA A 211 20.68 -40.77 19.34
C ALA A 211 19.88 -41.30 20.55
N HIS A 212 18.56 -41.05 20.56
CA HIS A 212 17.66 -41.53 21.59
C HIS A 212 17.58 -43.07 21.62
N THR A 213 17.43 -43.73 20.45
CA THR A 213 17.44 -45.20 20.38
C THR A 213 18.76 -45.79 20.89
N GLN A 214 19.91 -45.18 20.53
CA GLN A 214 21.22 -45.63 20.99
C GLN A 214 21.38 -45.51 22.53
N LEU A 215 20.96 -44.39 23.13
CA LEU A 215 21.02 -44.23 24.59
C LEU A 215 19.99 -45.11 25.32
N SER A 216 18.84 -45.38 24.73
CA SER A 216 17.86 -46.33 25.28
C SER A 216 18.39 -47.77 25.24
N GLU A 217 19.12 -48.16 24.18
CA GLU A 217 19.85 -49.42 24.11
C GLU A 217 20.94 -49.48 25.18
N GLU A 218 21.79 -48.46 25.31
CA GLU A 218 22.80 -48.38 26.38
C GLU A 218 22.18 -48.50 27.78
N PHE A 219 21.06 -47.82 28.03
CA PHE A 219 20.34 -47.88 29.29
C PHE A 219 19.83 -49.29 29.61
N SER A 220 19.28 -49.99 28.60
CA SER A 220 18.82 -51.38 28.75
C SER A 220 19.96 -52.38 29.01
N HIS A 221 21.20 -52.06 28.61
CA HIS A 221 22.39 -52.86 28.87
C HIS A 221 23.00 -52.60 30.27
N LEU A 222 22.51 -51.63 31.04
CA LEU A 222 22.97 -51.40 32.41
C LEU A 222 22.54 -52.55 33.34
N PRO A 223 23.40 -52.95 34.30
CA PRO A 223 23.03 -53.97 35.27
C PRO A 223 21.87 -53.50 36.17
N VAL A 224 20.93 -54.42 36.45
CA VAL A 224 19.75 -54.15 37.29
C VAL A 224 20.12 -53.75 38.72
N ARG A 225 21.26 -54.21 39.24
CA ARG A 225 21.79 -53.83 40.56
C ARG A 225 22.69 -52.59 40.48
N MET A 226 22.49 -51.65 41.39
CA MET A 226 23.14 -50.34 41.42
C MET A 226 24.16 -50.20 42.56
N ASP A 227 24.86 -51.27 42.88
CA ASP A 227 25.64 -51.38 44.12
C ASP A 227 26.83 -50.41 44.15
N THR A 228 27.52 -50.23 43.02
CA THR A 228 28.67 -49.31 42.91
C THR A 228 28.26 -47.88 42.58
N LEU A 229 29.06 -46.90 43.03
CA LEU A 229 28.86 -45.48 42.67
C LEU A 229 28.97 -45.27 41.15
N ARG A 230 29.92 -45.94 40.48
CA ARG A 230 30.12 -45.85 39.01
C ARG A 230 28.87 -46.22 38.22
N ILE A 231 28.16 -47.29 38.61
CA ILE A 231 26.92 -47.70 37.96
C ILE A 231 25.83 -46.64 38.17
N ARG A 232 25.69 -46.12 39.40
CA ARG A 232 24.73 -45.05 39.73
C ARG A 232 24.99 -43.76 38.94
N SER A 233 26.24 -43.30 38.87
CA SER A 233 26.62 -42.12 38.09
C SER A 233 26.34 -42.32 36.60
N ARG A 234 26.78 -43.44 36.00
CA ARG A 234 26.54 -43.71 34.57
C ARG A 234 25.05 -43.80 34.23
N ARG A 235 24.25 -44.37 35.13
CA ARG A 235 22.79 -44.41 34.95
C ARG A 235 22.18 -43.01 34.95
N ALA A 236 22.51 -42.18 35.94
CA ALA A 236 22.01 -40.82 36.04
C ALA A 236 22.46 -39.93 34.85
N GLU A 237 23.69 -40.13 34.34
CA GLU A 237 24.17 -39.49 33.10
C GLU A 237 23.30 -39.86 31.88
N ILE A 238 22.93 -41.13 31.72
CA ILE A 238 22.09 -41.59 30.62
C ILE A 238 20.65 -41.09 30.79
N GLU A 239 20.08 -41.15 32.01
CA GLU A 239 18.74 -40.64 32.31
C GLU A 239 18.63 -39.11 32.04
N SER A 240 19.64 -38.32 32.39
CA SER A 240 19.70 -36.87 32.06
C SER A 240 19.68 -36.65 30.54
N ARG A 241 20.55 -37.36 29.81
CA ARG A 241 20.65 -37.20 28.35
C ARG A 241 19.41 -37.69 27.62
N LEU A 242 18.75 -38.74 28.09
CA LEU A 242 17.46 -39.18 27.54
C LEU A 242 16.41 -38.08 27.72
N SER A 243 16.29 -37.49 28.91
CA SER A 243 15.39 -36.35 29.16
C SER A 243 15.70 -35.12 28.29
N GLU A 244 16.97 -34.80 28.07
CA GLU A 244 17.41 -33.73 27.17
C GLU A 244 17.01 -34.02 25.71
N LEU A 245 17.19 -35.27 25.25
CA LEU A 245 16.78 -35.70 23.90
C LEU A 245 15.27 -35.75 23.74
N GLU A 246 14.51 -36.22 24.73
CA GLU A 246 13.04 -36.22 24.71
C GLU A 246 12.49 -34.80 24.58
N GLN A 247 13.02 -33.85 25.35
CA GLN A 247 12.66 -32.42 25.23
C GLN A 247 12.99 -31.85 23.85
N ALA A 248 14.17 -32.19 23.30
CA ALA A 248 14.54 -31.78 21.94
C ALA A 248 13.61 -32.39 20.88
N ILE A 249 13.31 -33.69 20.96
CA ILE A 249 12.37 -34.39 20.08
C ILE A 249 10.98 -33.76 20.17
N GLU A 250 10.49 -33.43 21.37
CA GLU A 250 9.21 -32.74 21.53
C GLU A 250 9.19 -31.39 20.80
N ILE A 251 10.28 -30.61 20.88
CA ILE A 251 10.43 -29.34 20.16
C ILE A 251 10.43 -29.57 18.63
N PHE A 252 11.25 -30.48 18.10
CA PHE A 252 11.40 -30.69 16.65
C PHE A 252 10.26 -31.51 16.01
N SER A 253 9.47 -32.23 16.81
CA SER A 253 8.23 -32.91 16.36
C SER A 253 7.15 -31.91 15.91
N LYS A 254 7.17 -30.69 16.44
CA LYS A 254 6.20 -29.63 16.12
C LYS A 254 6.39 -29.18 14.66
N PRO A 255 5.32 -28.90 13.90
CA PRO A 255 5.40 -28.55 12.47
C PRO A 255 6.02 -27.17 12.20
N LYS A 256 6.07 -26.31 13.23
CA LYS A 256 6.74 -25.01 13.21
C LYS A 256 7.78 -24.97 14.33
N VAL A 257 9.03 -24.73 13.96
CA VAL A 257 10.14 -24.52 14.89
C VAL A 257 10.80 -23.20 14.54
N PHE A 258 11.11 -22.39 15.55
CA PHE A 258 11.77 -21.09 15.38
C PHE A 258 13.14 -21.12 16.05
N ILE A 259 14.18 -20.70 15.31
CA ILE A 259 15.57 -20.65 15.77
C ILE A 259 15.98 -19.17 15.87
N LYS A 260 16.80 -18.84 16.84
CA LYS A 260 17.52 -17.56 16.84
C LYS A 260 18.74 -17.68 15.90
N PRO A 261 18.86 -16.89 14.82
CA PRO A 261 20.10 -16.83 14.05
C PRO A 261 21.24 -16.31 14.94
N GLY A 262 22.43 -16.92 14.79
CA GLY A 262 23.64 -16.59 15.55
C GLY A 262 24.34 -15.32 15.08
#